data_AF-A0A7S2G938-F1
#
_entry.id   AF-A0A7S2G938-F1
#
_cell.length_a   1.000
_cell.length_b   1.000
_cell.length_c   1.000
_cell.angle_alpha   90.00
_cell.angle_beta   90.00
_cell.angle_gamma   90.00
#
_symmetry.space_group_name_H-M   'P 1'
#
loop_
_entity.id
_entity.type
_entity.pdbx_description
1 polymer ?
#
loop_
_entity_poly.entity_id
_entity_poly.type
_entity_poly.pdbx_seq_one_letter_code
_entity_poly.pdbx_strand_id
1 'polypeptide(L)'
;WECVMNEYHYFFKLVAATLFPVFVIAGIGLLVSLRNLGYKDVAKRQKTITFGVSISLLVLHLVYPSVSQTITSALFGCQKVIEDESTTNYYFTQDYAMKCYIGGDKSRMTAKYRSVLIYAWLGVLMYPVGVPLYFAVMLFRERKLLYPGSNFTEEDLARRPEHLSFLYIVYEPHVYWFEVFECVRRFLLSQAQLYPHDYRQFILVVICIMSIRIYAWFQPFVSDSDDTVGEFCQWQLLTIYLLLFLQEVGKEFPGIDWALVTITFVGFLVAIGVGIFGKDRSLKEIQEDRKNETFFDQPIESSPRTSQDISFAS
;
A
#
# COMPACT_ATOMS: atom_id res chain seq x y z
N TRP A 1 22.24 24.30 28.99
CA TRP A 1 21.95 22.87 29.27
C TRP A 1 21.18 22.37 28.06
N GLU A 2 21.67 21.65 27.06
CA GLU A 2 22.87 20.84 26.83
C GLU A 2 23.28 21.02 25.36
N CYS A 3 24.44 21.61 25.08
CA CYS A 3 25.05 21.64 23.75
C CYS A 3 26.16 20.57 23.68
N VAL A 4 25.85 19.32 24.02
CA VAL A 4 26.72 18.14 23.81
C VAL A 4 25.83 16.89 23.72
N MET A 5 24.84 16.86 22.84
CA MET A 5 24.06 15.65 22.58
C MET A 5 24.13 15.29 21.09
N ASN A 6 25.08 14.40 20.82
CA ASN A 6 25.15 13.37 19.78
C ASN A 6 25.13 13.77 18.29
N GLU A 7 26.33 13.95 17.72
CA GLU A 7 26.60 14.14 16.28
C GLU A 7 26.19 12.96 15.36
N TYR A 8 25.47 11.95 15.86
CA TYR A 8 25.04 10.74 15.15
C TYR A 8 23.51 10.50 15.19
N HIS A 9 22.70 11.46 15.63
CA HIS A 9 21.26 11.28 15.81
C HIS A 9 20.54 10.79 14.54
N TYR A 10 20.84 11.37 13.37
CA TYR A 10 20.18 10.95 12.13
C TYR A 10 20.66 9.59 11.61
N PHE A 11 21.97 9.30 11.67
CA PHE A 11 22.48 7.99 11.25
C PHE A 11 21.90 6.86 12.11
N PHE A 12 21.83 7.07 13.44
CA PHE A 12 21.16 6.12 14.33
C PHE A 12 19.66 5.97 14.01
N LYS A 13 18.96 7.08 13.73
CA LYS A 13 17.56 7.04 13.29
C LYS A 13 17.38 6.24 12.00
N LEU A 14 18.26 6.42 11.01
CA LEU A 14 18.23 5.69 9.74
C LEU A 14 18.46 4.19 9.94
N VAL A 15 19.45 3.83 10.75
CA VAL A 15 19.75 2.43 11.10
C VAL A 15 18.62 1.81 11.92
N ALA A 16 18.08 2.52 12.90
CA ALA A 16 16.96 2.04 13.71
C ALA A 16 15.69 1.86 12.87
N ALA A 17 15.36 2.82 11.99
CA ALA A 17 14.19 2.76 11.12
C ALA A 17 14.24 1.56 10.15
N THR A 18 15.43 1.20 9.67
CA THR A 18 15.62 0.06 8.76
C THR A 18 15.75 -1.27 9.49
N LEU A 19 16.47 -1.34 10.62
CA LEU A 19 16.66 -2.60 11.34
C LEU A 19 15.43 -3.02 12.16
N PHE A 20 14.65 -2.08 12.70
CA PHE A 20 13.48 -2.41 13.53
C PHE A 20 12.48 -3.33 12.81
N PRO A 21 12.06 -3.07 11.57
CA PRO A 21 11.18 -3.97 10.81
C PRO A 21 11.79 -5.34 10.58
N VAL A 22 13.10 -5.41 10.32
CA VAL A 22 13.81 -6.68 10.14
C VAL A 22 13.78 -7.51 11.42
N PHE A 23 14.01 -6.88 12.58
CA PHE A 23 13.89 -7.54 13.88
C PHE A 23 12.47 -8.00 14.19
N VAL A 24 11.45 -7.21 13.85
CA VAL A 24 10.04 -7.60 14.02
C VAL A 24 9.71 -8.82 13.16
N ILE A 25 10.10 -8.83 11.89
CA ILE A 25 9.89 -9.97 10.98
C ILE A 25 10.66 -11.21 11.45
N ALA A 26 11.92 -11.06 11.86
CA ALA A 26 12.72 -12.14 12.42
C ALA A 26 12.09 -12.70 13.71
N GLY A 27 11.55 -11.82 14.57
CA GLY A 27 10.83 -12.19 15.79
C GLY A 27 9.56 -12.98 15.50
N ILE A 28 8.76 -12.57 14.51
CA ILE A 28 7.59 -13.32 14.04
C ILE A 28 8.01 -14.71 13.55
N GLY A 29 9.05 -14.78 12.72
CA GLY A 29 9.60 -16.04 12.21
C GLY A 29 10.07 -16.97 13.33
N LEU A 30 10.76 -16.43 14.35
CA LEU A 30 11.20 -17.18 15.52
C LEU A 30 10.01 -17.71 16.33
N LEU A 31 9.01 -16.88 16.62
CA LEU A 31 7.81 -17.29 17.35
C LEU A 31 7.04 -18.39 16.61
N VAL A 32 6.91 -18.27 15.29
CA VAL A 32 6.30 -19.31 14.44
C VAL A 32 7.11 -20.59 14.50
N SER A 33 8.44 -20.51 14.39
CA SER A 33 9.33 -21.68 14.48
C SER A 33 9.22 -22.39 15.82
N LEU A 34 9.25 -21.65 16.94
CA LEU A 34 9.11 -22.18 18.29
C LEU A 34 7.75 -22.87 18.50
N ARG A 35 6.65 -22.26 18.00
CA ARG A 35 5.32 -22.88 18.07
C ARG A 35 5.23 -24.14 17.21
N ASN A 36 5.89 -24.14 16.05
CA ASN A 36 5.91 -25.28 15.14
C ASN A 36 6.64 -26.50 15.69
N LEU A 37 7.63 -26.31 16.58
CA LEU A 37 8.29 -27.43 17.28
C LEU A 37 7.32 -28.24 18.16
N GLY A 38 6.25 -27.61 18.66
CA GLY A 38 5.22 -28.26 19.48
C GLY A 38 4.07 -28.89 18.70
N TYR A 39 3.91 -28.57 17.40
CA TYR A 39 2.82 -29.10 16.58
C TYR A 39 3.22 -30.40 15.88
N LYS A 40 2.59 -31.51 16.26
CA LYS A 40 2.68 -32.79 15.54
C LYS A 40 1.78 -32.83 14.29
N ASP A 41 0.77 -31.98 14.24
CA ASP A 41 -0.20 -31.91 13.14
C ASP A 41 0.29 -30.97 12.03
N VAL A 42 0.46 -31.53 10.82
CA VAL A 42 0.97 -30.82 9.63
C VAL A 42 0.01 -29.70 9.20
N ALA A 43 -1.30 -29.89 9.33
CA ALA A 43 -2.29 -28.89 8.93
C ALA A 43 -2.24 -27.65 9.83
N LYS A 44 -2.15 -27.85 11.15
CA LYS A 44 -1.99 -26.75 12.13
C LYS A 44 -0.67 -26.01 11.94
N ARG A 45 0.41 -26.74 11.63
CA ARG A 45 1.72 -26.17 11.31
C ARG A 45 1.65 -25.28 10.06
N GLN A 46 1.07 -25.77 8.97
CA GLN A 46 0.95 -25.02 7.72
C GLN A 46 0.12 -23.73 7.91
N LYS A 47 -1.00 -23.81 8.65
CA LYS A 47 -1.83 -22.64 8.96
C LYS A 47 -1.08 -21.59 9.79
N THR A 48 -0.29 -22.03 10.76
CA THR A 48 0.53 -21.14 11.60
C THR A 48 1.63 -20.45 10.79
N ILE A 49 2.30 -21.19 9.89
CA ILE A 49 3.32 -20.62 8.98
C ILE A 49 2.69 -19.59 8.06
N THR A 50 1.59 -19.96 7.39
CA THR A 50 0.86 -19.09 6.46
C THR A 50 0.46 -17.78 7.13
N PHE A 51 -0.15 -17.87 8.32
CA PHE A 51 -0.51 -16.70 9.11
C PHE A 51 0.70 -15.83 9.47
N GLY A 52 1.81 -16.43 9.89
CA GLY A 52 3.05 -15.71 10.18
C GLY A 52 3.64 -14.99 8.96
N VAL A 53 3.60 -15.63 7.79
CA VAL A 53 4.04 -15.02 6.52
C VAL A 53 3.13 -13.86 6.16
N SER A 54 1.80 -14.01 6.22
CA SER A 54 0.85 -12.93 5.94
C SER A 54 1.06 -11.72 6.86
N ILE A 55 1.27 -11.93 8.16
CA ILE A 55 1.60 -10.84 9.09
C ILE A 55 2.95 -10.20 8.73
N SER A 56 3.96 -10.99 8.38
CA SER A 56 5.28 -10.45 8.00
C SER A 56 5.19 -9.57 6.75
N LEU A 57 4.38 -9.97 5.76
CA LEU A 57 4.10 -9.18 4.56
C LEU A 57 3.32 -7.89 4.89
N LEU A 58 2.35 -7.96 5.80
CA LEU A 58 1.64 -6.78 6.30
C LEU A 58 2.58 -5.79 7.00
N VAL A 59 3.45 -6.27 7.89
CA VAL A 59 4.46 -5.42 8.55
C VAL A 59 5.38 -4.77 7.53
N LEU A 60 5.86 -5.54 6.54
CA LEU A 60 6.70 -5.03 5.48
C LEU A 60 5.99 -3.93 4.67
N HIS A 61 4.73 -4.16 4.29
CA HIS A 61 3.92 -3.20 3.55
C HIS A 61 3.66 -1.91 4.35
N LEU A 62 3.33 -2.02 5.65
CA LEU A 62 3.06 -0.87 6.51
C LEU A 62 4.30 0.02 6.71
N VAL A 63 5.47 -0.60 6.85
CA VAL A 63 6.70 0.14 7.13
C VAL A 63 7.40 0.63 5.86
N TYR A 64 7.11 0.00 4.71
CA TYR A 64 7.67 0.35 3.41
C TYR A 64 7.70 1.86 3.09
N PRO A 65 6.59 2.62 3.16
CA PRO A 65 6.60 4.02 2.75
C PRO A 65 7.48 4.88 3.68
N SER A 66 7.40 4.66 5.00
CA SER A 66 8.15 5.41 6.00
C SER A 66 9.66 5.19 5.88
N VAL A 67 10.09 3.93 5.73
CA VAL A 67 11.51 3.59 5.59
C VAL A 67 12.06 4.04 4.24
N SER A 68 11.31 3.85 3.16
CA SER A 68 11.71 4.30 1.82
C SER A 68 11.87 5.81 1.75
N GLN A 69 10.98 6.58 2.38
CA GLN A 69 11.12 8.03 2.49
C GLN A 69 12.36 8.43 3.29
N THR A 70 12.59 7.78 4.44
CA THR A 70 13.75 8.07 5.30
C THR A 70 15.06 7.83 4.55
N ILE A 71 15.20 6.69 3.89
CA ILE A 71 16.39 6.35 3.09
C ILE A 71 16.63 7.37 1.99
N THR A 72 15.57 7.72 1.25
CA THR A 72 15.74 8.59 0.08
C THR A 72 15.96 10.05 0.49
N SER A 73 15.43 10.47 1.65
CA SER A 73 15.79 11.75 2.28
C SER A 73 17.27 11.85 2.64
N ALA A 74 17.92 10.72 2.94
CA ALA A 74 19.36 10.67 3.17
C ALA A 74 20.18 10.88 1.89
N LEU A 75 19.65 10.47 0.73
CA LEU A 75 20.29 10.62 -0.57
C LEU A 75 20.18 12.05 -1.12
N PHE A 76 18.96 12.61 -1.10
CA PHE A 76 18.67 13.89 -1.75
C PHE A 76 18.55 15.08 -0.79
N GLY A 77 18.66 14.87 0.52
CA GLY A 77 18.47 15.90 1.54
C GLY A 77 19.66 16.85 1.74
N CYS A 78 20.47 17.17 0.74
CA CYS A 78 21.52 18.18 0.88
C CYS A 78 21.09 19.50 0.24
N GLN A 79 21.00 20.54 1.06
CA GLN A 79 20.56 21.86 0.65
C GLN A 79 21.71 22.87 0.72
N LYS A 80 21.75 23.78 -0.26
CA LYS A 80 22.66 24.92 -0.28
C LYS A 80 22.18 25.98 0.73
N VAL A 81 23.06 26.39 1.63
CA VAL A 81 22.84 27.51 2.56
C VAL A 81 23.94 28.54 2.31
N ILE A 82 23.51 29.80 2.16
CA ILE A 82 24.42 30.95 2.02
C ILE A 82 24.63 31.47 3.43
N GLU A 83 25.86 31.36 3.95
CA GLU A 83 26.20 31.84 5.30
C GLU A 83 26.57 33.32 5.25
N ASP A 84 27.48 33.68 4.34
CA ASP A 84 27.87 35.06 4.04
C ASP A 84 27.88 35.30 2.52
N GLU A 85 28.07 36.56 2.09
CA GLU A 85 28.12 36.95 0.66
C GLU A 85 29.12 36.14 -0.17
N SER A 86 30.18 35.61 0.45
CA SER A 86 31.23 34.82 -0.21
C SER A 86 31.26 33.34 0.18
N THR A 87 30.50 32.90 1.20
CA THR A 87 30.57 31.54 1.75
C THR A 87 29.25 30.81 1.55
N THR A 88 29.28 29.85 0.62
CA THR A 88 28.19 28.89 0.47
C THR A 88 28.63 27.57 1.08
N ASN A 89 27.80 26.98 1.94
CA ASN A 89 27.98 25.62 2.42
C ASN A 89 26.74 24.77 2.13
N TYR A 90 26.95 23.44 2.02
CA TYR A 90 25.85 22.49 1.83
C TYR A 90 25.60 21.74 3.13
N TYR A 91 24.40 21.88 3.66
CA TYR A 91 23.95 21.25 4.90
C TYR A 91 22.96 20.14 4.60
N PHE A 92 22.93 19.17 5.49
CA PHE A 92 21.97 18.08 5.41
C PHE A 92 20.64 18.51 6.06
N THR A 93 19.55 18.52 5.29
CA THR A 93 18.25 19.08 5.67
C THR A 93 17.61 18.40 6.89
N GLN A 94 17.92 17.12 7.13
CA GLN A 94 17.40 16.39 8.29
C GLN A 94 18.22 16.62 9.56
N ASP A 95 19.45 17.09 9.42
CA ASP A 95 20.36 17.40 10.52
C ASP A 95 21.36 18.47 10.08
N TYR A 96 20.99 19.73 10.30
CA TYR A 96 21.80 20.89 9.91
C TYR A 96 23.14 20.98 10.67
N ALA A 97 23.38 20.14 11.69
CA ALA A 97 24.69 20.04 12.32
C ALA A 97 25.73 19.37 11.38
N MET A 98 25.28 18.66 10.34
CA MET A 98 26.15 17.93 9.40
C MET A 98 26.32 18.68 8.07
N LYS A 99 27.58 18.91 7.68
CA LYS A 99 27.97 19.42 6.36
C LYS A 99 28.10 18.28 5.34
N CYS A 100 27.44 18.39 4.19
CA CYS A 100 27.52 17.41 3.12
C CYS A 100 28.88 17.45 2.39
N TYR A 101 29.34 18.67 2.06
CA TYR A 101 30.55 18.90 1.27
C TYR A 101 31.51 19.87 1.98
N ILE A 102 32.79 19.75 1.66
CA ILE A 102 33.88 20.56 2.21
C ILE A 102 34.21 21.67 1.22
N GLY A 103 34.18 22.93 1.68
CA GLY A 103 34.67 24.08 0.91
C GLY A 103 33.70 24.61 -0.15
N GLY A 104 32.39 24.48 0.07
CA GLY A 104 31.37 25.07 -0.82
C GLY A 104 31.21 24.46 -2.21
N ASP A 105 32.07 23.51 -2.59
CA ASP A 105 32.00 22.77 -3.86
C ASP A 105 31.57 21.32 -3.67
N LYS A 106 30.82 20.77 -4.64
CA LYS A 106 30.39 19.35 -4.65
C LYS A 106 31.54 18.34 -4.88
N SER A 107 32.77 18.82 -5.02
CA SER A 107 33.95 18.02 -5.38
C SER A 107 34.53 17.23 -4.20
N ARG A 108 34.35 17.70 -2.96
CA ARG A 108 34.89 17.03 -1.76
C ARG A 108 33.78 16.80 -0.74
N MET A 109 33.60 15.54 -0.35
CA MET A 109 32.53 15.10 0.53
C MET A 109 33.03 14.81 1.94
N THR A 110 32.24 15.15 2.96
CA THR A 110 32.58 14.85 4.36
C THR A 110 32.54 13.35 4.61
N ALA A 111 33.49 12.80 5.40
CA ALA A 111 33.55 11.37 5.71
C ALA A 111 32.24 10.83 6.35
N LYS A 112 31.57 11.64 7.19
CA LYS A 112 30.28 11.31 7.81
C LYS A 112 29.14 11.19 6.78
N TYR A 113 29.05 12.14 5.84
CA TYR A 113 28.04 12.07 4.79
C TYR A 113 28.30 10.91 3.83
N ARG A 114 29.57 10.54 3.62
CA ARG A 114 29.94 9.34 2.84
C ARG A 114 29.41 8.05 3.44
N SER A 115 29.52 7.85 4.76
CA SER A 115 28.99 6.63 5.39
C SER A 115 27.46 6.57 5.34
N VAL A 116 26.78 7.70 5.54
CA VAL A 116 25.32 7.83 5.38
C VAL A 116 24.90 7.45 3.96
N LEU A 117 25.59 7.98 2.93
CA LEU A 117 25.27 7.68 1.54
C LEU A 117 25.48 6.20 1.19
N ILE A 118 26.58 5.59 1.62
CA ILE A 118 26.83 4.15 1.39
C ILE A 118 25.70 3.33 2.00
N TYR A 119 25.31 3.64 3.24
CA TYR A 119 24.21 2.96 3.91
C TYR A 119 22.87 3.18 3.19
N ALA A 120 22.59 4.42 2.77
CA ALA A 120 21.35 4.77 2.08
C ALA A 120 21.24 4.05 0.73
N TRP A 121 22.31 3.94 -0.06
CA TRP A 121 22.31 3.19 -1.32
C TRP A 121 22.03 1.70 -1.12
N LEU A 122 22.60 1.09 -0.07
CA LEU A 122 22.25 -0.29 0.31
C LEU A 122 20.76 -0.39 0.73
N GLY A 123 20.27 0.61 1.46
CA GLY A 123 18.86 0.73 1.83
C GLY A 123 17.92 0.83 0.63
N VAL A 124 18.29 1.56 -0.44
CA VAL A 124 17.47 1.69 -1.66
C VAL A 124 17.25 0.34 -2.33
N LEU A 125 18.31 -0.45 -2.45
CA LEU A 125 18.23 -1.80 -3.02
C LEU A 125 17.34 -2.70 -2.18
N MET A 126 17.36 -2.55 -0.86
CA MET A 126 16.58 -3.39 0.05
C MET A 126 15.10 -3.02 0.10
N TYR A 127 14.77 -1.73 0.18
CA TYR A 127 13.39 -1.26 0.41
C TYR A 127 12.72 -0.73 -0.86
N PRO A 128 12.98 0.51 -1.33
CA PRO A 128 12.37 1.07 -2.54
C PRO A 128 12.31 0.12 -3.73
N VAL A 129 13.39 -0.60 -4.00
CA VAL A 129 13.50 -1.53 -5.14
C VAL A 129 13.19 -2.97 -4.71
N GLY A 130 13.77 -3.42 -3.60
CA GLY A 130 13.69 -4.80 -3.16
C GLY A 130 12.28 -5.26 -2.80
N VAL A 131 11.50 -4.44 -2.10
CA VAL A 131 10.15 -4.82 -1.65
C VAL A 131 9.16 -4.94 -2.82
N PRO A 132 9.02 -3.94 -3.72
CA PRO A 132 8.14 -4.10 -4.88
C PRO A 132 8.58 -5.23 -5.80
N LEU A 133 9.90 -5.42 -6.00
CA LEU A 133 10.42 -6.53 -6.79
C LEU A 133 10.12 -7.88 -6.15
N TYR A 134 10.25 -7.99 -4.83
CA TYR A 134 9.92 -9.20 -4.09
C TYR A 134 8.42 -9.54 -4.22
N PHE A 135 7.53 -8.57 -4.06
CA PHE A 135 6.10 -8.75 -4.28
C PHE A 135 5.79 -9.14 -5.73
N ALA A 136 6.40 -8.46 -6.69
CA ALA A 136 6.26 -8.78 -8.11
C ALA A 136 6.70 -10.23 -8.39
N VAL A 137 7.91 -10.62 -7.98
CA VAL A 137 8.44 -11.98 -8.21
C VAL A 137 7.54 -13.04 -7.59
N MET A 138 7.08 -12.84 -6.35
CA MET A 138 6.18 -13.79 -5.68
C MET A 138 4.84 -13.93 -6.42
N LEU A 139 4.23 -12.81 -6.82
CA LEU A 139 2.97 -12.81 -7.57
C LEU A 139 3.12 -13.38 -8.99
N PHE A 140 4.20 -13.03 -9.72
CA PHE A 140 4.44 -13.52 -11.07
C PHE A 140 4.78 -15.00 -11.11
N ARG A 141 5.41 -15.55 -10.08
CA ARG A 141 5.68 -16.99 -9.97
C ARG A 141 4.40 -17.80 -9.81
N GLU A 142 3.46 -17.31 -9.00
CA GLU A 142 2.18 -17.98 -8.74
C GLU A 142 1.04 -17.50 -9.65
N ARG A 143 1.35 -16.74 -10.73
CA ARG A 143 0.34 -16.14 -11.62
C ARG A 143 -0.69 -17.12 -12.16
N LYS A 144 -0.29 -18.38 -12.40
CA LYS A 144 -1.18 -19.42 -12.95
C LYS A 144 -2.20 -19.91 -11.93
N LEU A 145 -1.85 -19.88 -10.64
CA LEU A 145 -2.78 -20.21 -9.55
C LEU A 145 -3.67 -19.02 -9.21
N LEU A 146 -3.16 -17.79 -9.36
CA LEU A 146 -3.93 -16.58 -9.09
C LEU A 146 -4.96 -16.29 -10.20
N TYR A 147 -4.54 -16.42 -11.46
CA TYR A 147 -5.36 -16.16 -12.65
C TYR A 147 -5.14 -17.27 -13.70
N PRO A 148 -5.87 -18.41 -13.58
CA PRO A 148 -5.75 -19.52 -14.53
C PRO A 148 -6.36 -19.23 -15.91
N GLY A 149 -7.12 -18.14 -16.08
CA GLY A 149 -7.71 -17.71 -17.35
C GLY A 149 -9.16 -17.28 -17.22
N SER A 150 -9.87 -17.17 -18.35
CA SER A 150 -11.28 -16.74 -18.41
C SER A 150 -12.28 -17.78 -17.87
N ASN A 151 -11.91 -19.06 -17.86
CA ASN A 151 -12.78 -20.16 -17.39
C ASN A 151 -12.47 -20.47 -15.93
N PHE A 152 -12.76 -19.50 -15.06
CA PHE A 152 -12.45 -19.58 -13.64
C PHE A 152 -13.55 -20.35 -12.89
N THR A 153 -13.16 -21.35 -12.09
CA THR A 153 -14.09 -22.15 -11.27
C THR A 153 -13.89 -21.88 -9.78
N GLU A 154 -14.93 -22.10 -8.96
CA GLU A 154 -14.86 -21.98 -7.49
C GLU A 154 -13.74 -22.83 -6.86
N GLU A 155 -13.44 -23.99 -7.46
CA GLU A 155 -12.31 -24.83 -7.04
C GLU A 155 -10.95 -24.14 -7.20
N ASP A 156 -10.80 -23.29 -8.22
CA ASP A 156 -9.57 -22.55 -8.47
C ASP A 156 -9.39 -21.38 -7.48
N LEU A 157 -10.48 -20.75 -7.00
CA LEU A 157 -10.39 -19.80 -5.88
C LEU A 157 -9.80 -20.48 -4.63
N ALA A 158 -10.28 -21.69 -4.32
CA ALA A 158 -9.88 -22.44 -3.14
C ALA A 158 -8.40 -22.89 -3.18
N ARG A 159 -7.82 -23.01 -4.38
CA ARG A 159 -6.41 -23.41 -4.57
C ARG A 159 -5.41 -22.26 -4.45
N ARG A 160 -5.87 -21.02 -4.28
CA ARG A 160 -4.98 -19.86 -4.23
C ARG A 160 -4.06 -19.90 -3.02
N PRO A 161 -2.81 -19.40 -3.15
CA PRO A 161 -1.85 -19.46 -2.08
C PRO A 161 -2.23 -18.53 -0.92
N GLU A 162 -2.74 -19.10 0.17
CA GLU A 162 -3.16 -18.37 1.38
C GLU A 162 -2.08 -17.45 1.96
N HIS A 163 -0.80 -17.78 1.79
CA HIS A 163 0.31 -17.00 2.33
C HIS A 163 0.60 -15.72 1.54
N LEU A 164 0.14 -15.62 0.28
CA LEU A 164 0.13 -14.39 -0.49
C LEU A 164 -1.22 -13.66 -0.41
N SER A 165 -2.23 -14.24 0.27
CA SER A 165 -3.58 -13.67 0.32
C SER A 165 -3.58 -12.21 0.70
N PHE A 166 -2.73 -11.79 1.65
CA PHE A 166 -2.60 -10.39 2.02
C PHE A 166 -2.36 -9.44 0.83
N LEU A 167 -1.59 -9.84 -0.18
CA LEU A 167 -1.23 -8.99 -1.31
C LEU A 167 -2.34 -8.89 -2.36
N TYR A 168 -3.15 -9.93 -2.54
CA TYR A 168 -4.10 -10.00 -3.67
C TYR A 168 -5.56 -10.11 -3.25
N ILE A 169 -5.88 -10.43 -2.00
CA ILE A 169 -7.26 -10.76 -1.57
C ILE A 169 -8.25 -9.62 -1.75
N VAL A 170 -7.75 -8.38 -1.70
CA VAL A 170 -8.56 -7.17 -1.85
C VAL A 170 -8.78 -6.82 -3.33
N TYR A 171 -7.98 -7.41 -4.22
CA TYR A 171 -8.00 -7.13 -5.64
C TYR A 171 -8.67 -8.25 -6.44
N GLU A 172 -9.21 -7.88 -7.59
CA GLU A 172 -9.73 -8.85 -8.53
C GLU A 172 -8.64 -9.77 -9.09
N PRO A 173 -9.00 -11.01 -9.49
CA PRO A 173 -8.05 -11.99 -10.01
C PRO A 173 -7.22 -11.47 -11.19
N HIS A 174 -7.83 -10.68 -12.07
CA HIS A 174 -7.23 -10.21 -13.31
C HIS A 174 -6.19 -9.08 -13.08
N VAL A 175 -6.23 -8.43 -11.91
CA VAL A 175 -5.33 -7.35 -11.47
C VAL A 175 -4.52 -7.74 -10.23
N TYR A 176 -4.12 -9.00 -10.10
CA TYR A 176 -3.31 -9.48 -8.98
C TYR A 176 -2.00 -8.68 -8.76
N TRP A 177 -1.50 -7.97 -9.78
CA TRP A 177 -0.28 -7.16 -9.75
C TRP A 177 -0.50 -5.75 -9.19
N PHE A 178 -1.75 -5.34 -8.92
CA PHE A 178 -2.10 -3.97 -8.53
C PHE A 178 -1.40 -3.52 -7.24
N GLU A 179 -1.15 -4.45 -6.32
CA GLU A 179 -0.39 -4.19 -5.10
C GLU A 179 1.03 -3.66 -5.37
N VAL A 180 1.69 -4.17 -6.42
CA VAL A 180 3.02 -3.69 -6.84
C VAL A 180 2.92 -2.28 -7.39
N PHE A 181 1.88 -1.99 -8.17
CA PHE A 181 1.59 -0.65 -8.66
C PHE A 181 1.35 0.33 -7.50
N GLU A 182 0.59 -0.08 -6.48
CA GLU A 182 0.37 0.71 -5.27
C GLU A 182 1.67 1.04 -4.53
N CYS A 183 2.57 0.07 -4.38
CA CYS A 183 3.89 0.32 -3.80
C CYS A 183 4.67 1.37 -4.60
N VAL A 184 4.74 1.21 -5.93
CA VAL A 184 5.45 2.14 -6.81
C VAL A 184 4.84 3.54 -6.76
N ARG A 185 3.51 3.65 -6.82
CA ARG A 185 2.80 4.92 -6.74
C ARG A 185 3.06 5.65 -5.43
N ARG A 186 2.93 4.95 -4.29
CA ARG A 186 3.21 5.51 -2.96
C ARG A 186 4.65 5.96 -2.83
N PHE A 187 5.58 5.18 -3.38
CA PHE A 187 6.98 5.58 -3.44
C PHE A 187 7.17 6.86 -4.25
N LEU A 188 6.65 6.93 -5.49
CA LEU A 188 6.76 8.13 -6.33
C LEU A 188 6.17 9.39 -5.66
N LEU A 189 5.00 9.28 -5.01
CA LEU A 189 4.38 10.39 -4.28
C LEU A 189 5.23 10.86 -3.08
N SER A 190 5.84 9.92 -2.34
CA SER A 190 6.73 10.27 -1.23
C SER A 190 8.06 10.86 -1.71
N GLN A 191 8.61 10.40 -2.84
CA GLN A 191 9.86 10.91 -3.40
C GLN A 191 9.73 12.28 -4.03
N ALA A 192 8.56 12.57 -4.60
CA ALA A 192 8.29 13.86 -5.19
C ALA A 192 8.54 15.00 -4.19
N GLN A 193 8.33 14.77 -2.88
CA GLN A 193 8.54 15.77 -1.83
C GLN A 193 9.98 16.20 -1.62
N LEU A 194 10.95 15.39 -2.06
CA LEU A 194 12.37 15.71 -1.94
C LEU A 194 12.85 16.66 -3.04
N TYR A 195 12.07 16.84 -4.10
CA TYR A 195 12.44 17.77 -5.14
C TYR A 195 12.28 19.24 -4.67
N PRO A 196 13.12 20.13 -5.22
CA PRO A 196 12.96 21.57 -5.12
C PRO A 196 11.53 22.05 -5.38
N HIS A 197 11.20 23.14 -4.68
CA HIS A 197 9.87 23.75 -4.65
C HIS A 197 9.27 24.00 -6.04
N ASP A 198 10.10 24.44 -6.99
CA ASP A 198 9.65 24.92 -8.31
C ASP A 198 8.87 23.87 -9.13
N TYR A 199 9.17 22.57 -8.95
CA TYR A 199 8.59 21.50 -9.78
C TYR A 199 8.00 20.33 -8.98
N ARG A 200 8.17 20.30 -7.66
CA ARG A 200 7.59 19.26 -6.78
C ARG A 200 6.08 19.12 -6.96
N GLN A 201 5.35 20.23 -6.89
CA GLN A 201 3.88 20.22 -6.96
C GLN A 201 3.38 19.79 -8.34
N PHE A 202 4.07 20.20 -9.41
CA PHE A 202 3.76 19.77 -10.77
C PHE A 202 3.92 18.25 -10.94
N ILE A 203 5.03 17.68 -10.47
CA ILE A 203 5.26 16.23 -10.52
C ILE A 203 4.16 15.46 -9.76
N LEU A 204 3.76 15.94 -8.58
CA LEU A 204 2.69 15.32 -7.78
C LEU A 204 1.35 15.28 -8.52
N VAL A 205 0.96 16.40 -9.13
CA VAL A 205 -0.27 16.49 -9.93
C VAL A 205 -0.23 15.51 -11.11
N VAL A 206 0.89 15.40 -11.82
CA VAL A 206 1.05 14.44 -12.92
C VAL A 206 0.89 13.00 -12.43
N ILE A 207 1.53 12.63 -11.31
CA ILE A 207 1.40 11.28 -10.72
C ILE A 207 -0.07 11.00 -10.36
N CYS A 208 -0.77 11.96 -9.76
CA CYS A 208 -2.18 11.81 -9.40
C CYS A 208 -3.08 11.61 -10.63
N ILE A 209 -2.90 12.38 -11.70
CA ILE A 209 -3.69 12.22 -12.94
C ILE A 209 -3.47 10.84 -13.56
N MET A 210 -2.21 10.39 -13.63
CA MET A 210 -1.89 9.04 -14.11
C MET A 210 -2.52 7.95 -13.24
N SER A 211 -2.52 8.16 -11.92
CA SER A 211 -3.13 7.23 -10.97
C SER A 211 -4.64 7.15 -11.15
N ILE A 212 -5.35 8.28 -11.28
CA ILE A 212 -6.79 8.30 -11.54
C ILE A 212 -7.15 7.47 -12.77
N ARG A 213 -6.38 7.60 -13.87
CA ARG A 213 -6.62 6.83 -15.10
C ARG A 213 -6.44 5.33 -14.89
N ILE A 214 -5.46 4.92 -14.09
CA ILE A 214 -5.22 3.51 -13.78
C ILE A 214 -6.37 2.94 -12.92
N TYR A 215 -6.80 3.67 -11.89
CA TYR A 215 -7.93 3.26 -11.04
C TYR A 215 -9.24 3.15 -11.83
N ALA A 216 -9.57 4.17 -12.65
CA ALA A 216 -10.80 4.19 -13.42
C ALA A 216 -10.83 3.15 -14.56
N TRP A 217 -9.66 2.79 -15.12
CA TRP A 217 -9.59 1.81 -16.20
C TRP A 217 -9.62 0.36 -15.70
N PHE A 218 -8.90 0.08 -14.61
CA PHE A 218 -8.72 -1.30 -14.15
C PHE A 218 -9.72 -1.74 -13.09
N GLN A 219 -10.38 -0.81 -12.38
CA GLN A 219 -11.36 -1.12 -11.32
C GLN A 219 -10.91 -2.31 -10.45
N PRO A 220 -9.80 -2.11 -9.70
CA PRO A 220 -9.00 -3.23 -9.26
C PRO A 220 -9.59 -4.02 -8.09
N PHE A 221 -10.61 -3.50 -7.39
CA PHE A 221 -11.08 -4.08 -6.14
C PHE A 221 -12.20 -5.10 -6.35
N VAL A 222 -12.29 -6.10 -5.49
CA VAL A 222 -13.35 -7.13 -5.56
C VAL A 222 -14.75 -6.56 -5.34
N SER A 223 -14.87 -5.45 -4.60
CA SER A 223 -16.13 -4.77 -4.34
C SER A 223 -16.21 -3.48 -5.14
N ASP A 224 -17.26 -3.31 -5.94
CA ASP A 224 -17.53 -2.07 -6.69
C ASP A 224 -17.59 -0.81 -5.79
N SER A 225 -18.00 -0.98 -4.52
CA SER A 225 -17.97 0.11 -3.54
C SER A 225 -16.56 0.60 -3.28
N ASP A 226 -15.60 -0.32 -3.24
CA ASP A 226 -14.21 -0.05 -2.92
C ASP A 226 -13.48 0.55 -4.12
N ASP A 227 -13.87 0.19 -5.35
CA ASP A 227 -13.46 0.91 -6.57
C ASP A 227 -13.90 2.36 -6.54
N THR A 228 -15.16 2.61 -6.19
CA THR A 228 -15.70 3.97 -6.11
C THR A 228 -14.95 4.79 -5.05
N VAL A 229 -14.70 4.20 -3.87
CA VAL A 229 -13.91 4.85 -2.81
C VAL A 229 -12.46 5.07 -3.25
N GLY A 230 -11.87 4.08 -3.92
CA GLY A 230 -10.51 4.14 -4.43
C GLY A 230 -10.32 5.27 -5.44
N GLU A 231 -11.22 5.39 -6.42
CA GLU A 231 -11.22 6.47 -7.39
C GLU A 231 -11.42 7.84 -6.72
N PHE A 232 -12.39 7.93 -5.80
CA PHE A 232 -12.66 9.16 -5.05
C PHE A 232 -11.44 9.62 -4.22
N CYS A 233 -10.71 8.68 -3.60
CA CYS A 233 -9.46 8.98 -2.91
C CYS A 233 -8.40 9.59 -3.83
N GLN A 234 -8.33 9.14 -5.10
CA GLN A 234 -7.40 9.73 -6.06
C GLN A 234 -7.81 11.15 -6.47
N TRP A 235 -9.11 11.40 -6.66
CA TRP A 235 -9.63 12.75 -6.91
C TRP A 235 -9.37 13.70 -5.74
N GLN A 236 -9.52 13.21 -4.51
CA GLN A 236 -9.19 13.96 -3.30
C GLN A 236 -7.70 14.32 -3.25
N LEU A 237 -6.80 13.36 -3.51
CA LEU A 237 -5.35 13.60 -3.56
C LEU A 237 -4.97 14.62 -4.63
N LEU A 238 -5.56 14.50 -5.83
CA LEU A 238 -5.35 15.48 -6.91
C LEU A 238 -5.76 16.88 -6.47
N THR A 239 -6.92 17.03 -5.83
CA THR A 239 -7.44 18.32 -5.38
C THR A 239 -6.51 18.96 -4.35
N ILE A 240 -5.99 18.17 -3.39
CA ILE A 240 -5.03 18.63 -2.39
C ILE A 240 -3.77 19.17 -3.07
N TYR A 241 -3.14 18.37 -3.95
CA TYR A 241 -1.90 18.80 -4.61
C TYR A 241 -2.12 19.95 -5.61
N LEU A 242 -3.29 20.04 -6.23
CA LEU A 242 -3.64 21.15 -7.11
C LEU A 242 -3.79 22.46 -6.32
N LEU A 243 -4.43 22.45 -5.16
CA LEU A 243 -4.52 23.63 -4.30
C LEU A 243 -3.15 24.10 -3.82
N LEU A 244 -2.29 23.16 -3.41
CA LEU A 244 -0.90 23.45 -3.05
C LEU A 244 -0.10 24.01 -4.23
N PHE A 245 -0.30 23.48 -5.44
CA PHE A 245 0.30 24.02 -6.66
C PHE A 245 -0.15 25.46 -6.92
N LEU A 246 -1.44 25.75 -6.83
CA LEU A 246 -1.97 27.10 -7.07
C LEU A 246 -1.45 28.13 -6.05
N GLN A 247 -1.22 27.71 -4.80
CA GLN A 247 -0.59 28.54 -3.78
C GLN A 247 0.86 28.86 -4.15
N GLU A 248 1.63 27.86 -4.61
CA GLU A 248 3.04 28.04 -4.99
C GLU A 248 3.20 28.94 -6.23
N VAL A 249 2.21 28.98 -7.14
CA VAL A 249 2.18 29.86 -8.32
C VAL A 249 1.76 31.31 -7.98
N GLY A 250 1.56 31.65 -6.71
CA GLY A 250 1.38 33.03 -6.26
C GLY A 250 -0.07 33.49 -6.13
N LYS A 251 -1.03 32.56 -6.08
CA LYS A 251 -2.39 32.89 -5.60
C LYS A 251 -2.45 32.59 -4.10
N GLU A 252 -2.30 33.63 -3.28
CA GLU A 252 -2.58 33.51 -1.85
C GLU A 252 -4.09 33.33 -1.65
N PHE A 253 -4.49 32.12 -1.27
CA PHE A 253 -5.87 31.82 -0.91
C PHE A 253 -6.01 31.95 0.61
N PRO A 254 -6.68 33.00 1.12
CA PRO A 254 -6.96 33.09 2.55
C PRO A 254 -7.81 31.90 2.98
N GLY A 255 -7.34 31.15 3.98
CA GLY A 255 -8.04 29.96 4.51
C GLY A 255 -7.73 28.64 3.79
N ILE A 256 -6.66 28.55 2.99
CA ILE A 256 -6.25 27.30 2.34
C ILE A 256 -6.07 26.14 3.32
N ASP A 257 -5.51 26.38 4.51
CA ASP A 257 -5.33 25.34 5.53
C ASP A 257 -6.66 24.72 5.95
N TRP A 258 -7.67 25.56 6.18
CA TRP A 258 -9.03 25.10 6.49
C TRP A 258 -9.64 24.33 5.31
N ALA A 259 -9.46 24.82 4.08
CA ALA A 259 -9.93 24.11 2.90
C ALA A 259 -9.31 22.71 2.78
N LEU A 260 -8.01 22.57 3.01
CA LEU A 260 -7.30 21.28 2.98
C LEU A 260 -7.81 20.34 4.08
N VAL A 261 -8.03 20.86 5.29
CA VAL A 261 -8.61 20.09 6.40
C VAL A 261 -10.03 19.64 6.07
N THR A 262 -10.87 20.53 5.54
CA THR A 262 -12.25 20.22 5.16
C THR A 262 -12.31 19.17 4.06
N ILE A 263 -11.49 19.31 3.01
CA ILE A 263 -11.42 18.33 1.91
C ILE A 263 -11.02 16.95 2.45
N THR A 264 -10.03 16.91 3.36
CA THR A 264 -9.57 15.65 3.95
C THR A 264 -10.66 15.01 4.82
N PHE A 265 -11.36 15.83 5.61
CA PHE A 265 -12.43 15.36 6.48
C PHE A 265 -13.65 14.87 5.70
N VAL A 266 -14.09 15.60 4.68
CA VAL A 266 -15.15 15.16 3.76
C VAL A 266 -14.75 13.85 3.08
N GLY A 267 -13.50 13.77 2.63
CA GLY A 267 -12.88 12.56 2.12
C GLY A 267 -13.12 11.32 2.98
N PHE A 268 -12.75 11.46 4.26
CA PHE A 268 -12.90 10.42 5.26
C PHE A 268 -14.36 10.04 5.54
N LEU A 269 -15.27 11.02 5.61
CA LEU A 269 -16.69 10.76 5.82
C LEU A 269 -17.31 10.00 4.65
N VAL A 270 -16.94 10.33 3.41
CA VAL A 270 -17.41 9.61 2.22
C VAL A 270 -16.92 8.16 2.24
N ALA A 271 -15.64 7.93 2.56
CA ALA A 271 -15.09 6.57 2.66
C ALA A 271 -15.82 5.72 3.72
N ILE A 272 -16.10 6.29 4.90
CA ILE A 272 -16.90 5.61 5.93
C ILE A 272 -18.32 5.34 5.44
N GLY A 273 -18.96 6.34 4.85
CA GLY A 273 -20.33 6.24 4.36
C GLY A 273 -20.46 5.11 3.35
N VAL A 274 -19.64 5.11 2.31
CA VAL A 274 -19.65 4.07 1.28
C VAL A 274 -19.31 2.69 1.87
N GLY A 275 -18.38 2.60 2.82
CA GLY A 275 -18.08 1.34 3.50
C GLY A 275 -19.26 0.77 4.30
N ILE A 276 -20.02 1.62 4.99
CA ILE A 276 -21.23 1.21 5.72
C ILE A 276 -22.33 0.78 4.74
N PHE A 277 -22.62 1.61 3.72
CA PHE A 277 -23.66 1.32 2.74
C PHE A 277 -23.33 0.09 1.88
N GLY A 278 -22.06 -0.09 1.51
CA GLY A 278 -21.58 -1.26 0.76
C GLY A 278 -21.77 -2.55 1.56
N LYS A 279 -21.44 -2.53 2.85
CA LYS A 279 -21.68 -3.67 3.74
C LYS A 279 -23.17 -4.02 3.81
N ASP A 280 -24.04 -3.04 4.00
CA ASP A 280 -25.49 -3.28 4.05
C ASP A 280 -26.05 -3.83 2.74
N ARG A 281 -25.49 -3.41 1.59
CA ARG A 281 -25.88 -3.94 0.27
C ARG A 281 -25.44 -5.39 0.09
N SER A 282 -24.18 -5.71 0.39
CA SER A 282 -23.67 -7.08 0.30
C SER A 282 -24.45 -8.06 1.19
N LEU A 283 -24.87 -7.62 2.38
CA LEU A 283 -25.71 -8.43 3.27
C LEU A 283 -27.10 -8.69 2.71
N LYS A 284 -27.67 -7.75 1.95
CA LYS A 284 -28.97 -7.92 1.28
C LYS A 284 -28.87 -8.89 0.11
N GLU A 285 -27.81 -8.78 -0.69
CA GLU A 285 -27.55 -9.70 -1.83
C GLU A 285 -27.38 -11.15 -1.33
N ILE A 286 -26.57 -11.38 -0.30
CA ILE A 286 -26.40 -12.71 0.32
C ILE A 286 -27.74 -13.24 0.89
N GLN A 287 -28.60 -12.38 1.43
CA GLN A 287 -29.90 -12.77 1.95
C GLN A 287 -30.89 -13.12 0.84
N GLU A 288 -30.84 -12.43 -0.29
CA GLU A 288 -31.65 -12.74 -1.47
C GLU A 288 -31.21 -14.05 -2.13
N ASP A 289 -29.91 -14.29 -2.28
CA ASP A 289 -29.40 -15.54 -2.83
C ASP A 289 -29.79 -16.75 -1.97
N ARG A 290 -29.66 -16.64 -0.65
CA ARG A 290 -30.10 -17.71 0.27
C ARG A 290 -31.61 -17.98 0.20
N LYS A 291 -32.42 -16.94 -0.03
CA LYS A 291 -33.88 -17.09 -0.25
C LYS A 291 -34.18 -17.78 -1.58
N ASN A 292 -33.40 -17.50 -2.62
CA ASN A 292 -33.55 -18.14 -3.92
C ASN A 292 -33.12 -19.61 -3.89
N GLU A 293 -32.03 -19.96 -3.20
CA GLU A 293 -31.62 -21.37 -3.02
C GLU A 293 -32.67 -22.17 -2.24
N THR A 294 -33.22 -21.62 -1.15
CA THR A 294 -34.29 -22.27 -0.39
C THR A 294 -35.62 -22.39 -1.15
N PHE A 295 -35.85 -21.55 -2.16
CA PHE A 295 -37.00 -21.66 -3.06
C PHE A 295 -36.84 -22.82 -4.07
N PHE A 296 -35.61 -23.12 -4.52
CA PHE A 296 -35.34 -24.23 -5.44
C PHE A 296 -35.30 -25.62 -4.76
N ASP A 297 -35.08 -25.67 -3.45
CA ASP A 297 -35.08 -26.93 -2.66
C ASP A 297 -36.48 -27.42 -2.23
N GLN A 298 -37.58 -26.78 -2.66
CA GLN A 298 -38.91 -27.32 -2.40
C GLN A 298 -39.15 -28.58 -3.25
N PRO A 299 -39.51 -29.73 -2.64
CA PRO A 299 -39.74 -30.97 -3.37
C PRO A 299 -40.92 -30.77 -4.33
N ILE A 300 -40.72 -31.12 -5.61
CA ILE A 300 -41.77 -31.16 -6.62
C ILE A 300 -42.86 -32.11 -6.11
N GLU A 301 -43.96 -31.52 -5.62
CA GLU A 301 -45.12 -32.26 -5.14
C GLU A 301 -45.71 -33.02 -6.34
N SER A 302 -45.56 -34.35 -6.33
CA SER A 302 -46.07 -35.23 -7.37
C SER A 302 -47.59 -35.10 -7.44
N SER A 303 -48.09 -34.59 -8.57
CA SER A 303 -49.51 -34.54 -8.91
C SER A 303 -50.23 -35.89 -8.64
N PRO A 304 -51.37 -35.90 -7.93
CA PRO A 304 -52.12 -37.12 -7.71
C PRO A 304 -52.79 -37.59 -9.00
N ARG A 305 -52.45 -38.83 -9.40
CA ARG A 305 -53.00 -39.55 -10.55
C ARG A 305 -54.46 -39.91 -10.24
N THR A 306 -55.40 -39.24 -10.91
CA THR A 306 -56.84 -39.49 -10.82
C THR A 306 -57.17 -40.88 -11.40
N SER A 307 -57.55 -41.83 -10.55
CA SER A 307 -58.16 -43.09 -10.95
C SER A 307 -59.66 -42.86 -11.18
N GLN A 308 -60.08 -42.73 -12.44
CA GLN A 308 -61.49 -42.90 -12.82
C GLN A 308 -61.71 -44.34 -13.25
N ASP A 309 -62.39 -45.10 -12.39
CA ASP A 309 -63.04 -46.36 -12.74
C ASP A 309 -64.14 -46.08 -13.77
N ILE A 310 -64.05 -46.70 -14.95
CA ILE A 310 -65.15 -46.80 -15.91
C ILE A 310 -65.60 -48.26 -15.89
N SER A 311 -66.75 -48.48 -15.25
CA SER A 311 -67.56 -49.68 -15.43
C SER A 311 -68.27 -49.62 -16.79
N PHE A 312 -68.16 -50.67 -17.60
CA PHE A 312 -69.09 -50.94 -18.69
C PHE A 312 -69.78 -52.28 -18.41
N ALA A 313 -71.09 -52.20 -18.19
CA ALA A 313 -72.03 -53.30 -18.23
C ALA A 313 -72.84 -53.18 -19.54
N SER A 314 -73.14 -54.35 -20.12
CA SER A 314 -73.92 -54.68 -21.33
C SER A 314 -73.35 -54.28 -22.68
#